data_AF-A0A3B8VMH0-F1
#
_entry.id   AF-A0A3B8VMH0-F1
#
_cell.length_a   1.000
_cell.length_b   1.000
_cell.length_c   1.000
_cell.angle_alpha   90.00
_cell.angle_beta   90.00
_cell.angle_gamma   90.00
#
_symmetry.space_group_name_H-M   'P 1'
#
loop_
_entity.id
_entity.type
_entity.pdbx_description
1 polymer ?
#
loop_
_entity_poly.entity_id
_entity_poly.type
_entity_poly.pdbx_seq_one_letter_code
_entity_poly.pdbx_strand_id
1 'polypeptide(L)'
;MARHTARGIVENVEKVIVGKSRAVELAVIALMCRGHALIEDVPGVGKTMLARSIARSAGCEFKRIQFTPDLLPTDVTGVSIYNQRTGDFEFRQGP
;
A
#
# COMPACT_ATOMS: atom_id res chain seq x y z
N MET A 1 -6.15 -16.32 -17.72
CA MET A 1 -6.65 -15.12 -17.03
C MET A 1 -5.61 -14.51 -16.09
N ALA A 2 -5.19 -15.18 -15.01
CA ALA A 2 -4.24 -14.62 -14.02
C ALA A 2 -2.92 -14.09 -14.60
N ARG A 3 -2.31 -14.83 -15.55
CA ARG A 3 -1.06 -14.43 -16.21
C ARG A 3 -1.19 -13.14 -17.03
N HIS A 4 -2.33 -12.95 -17.69
CA HIS A 4 -2.64 -11.75 -18.47
C HIS A 4 -2.79 -10.54 -17.54
N THR A 5 -3.53 -10.70 -16.45
CA THR A 5 -3.71 -9.64 -15.44
C THR A 5 -2.38 -9.23 -14.83
N ALA A 6 -1.56 -10.20 -14.40
CA ALA A 6 -0.25 -9.91 -13.81
C ALA A 6 0.66 -9.15 -14.79
N ARG A 7 0.73 -9.60 -16.05
CA ARG A 7 1.50 -8.92 -17.09
C ARG A 7 1.01 -7.49 -17.33
N GLY A 8 -0.30 -7.27 -17.42
CA GLY A 8 -0.86 -5.93 -17.59
C GLY A 8 -0.55 -4.99 -16.44
N ILE A 9 -0.49 -5.49 -15.19
CA ILE A 9 -0.07 -4.70 -14.04
C ILE A 9 1.41 -4.33 -14.15
N VAL A 10 2.28 -5.30 -14.46
CA VAL A 10 3.73 -5.06 -14.64
C VAL A 10 3.98 -4.01 -15.72
N GLU A 11 3.41 -4.19 -16.91
CA GLU A 11 3.57 -3.28 -18.05
C GLU A 11 3.09 -1.85 -17.73
N ASN A 12 2.05 -1.69 -16.92
CA ASN A 12 1.58 -0.37 -16.49
C ASN A 12 2.51 0.27 -15.45
N VAL A 13 3.04 -0.50 -14.51
CA VAL A 13 3.94 0.00 -13.46
C VAL A 13 5.29 0.42 -14.04
N GLU A 14 5.81 -0.33 -15.02
CA GLU A 14 7.10 -0.04 -15.67
C GLU A 14 7.10 1.27 -16.49
N LYS A 15 5.91 1.81 -16.83
CA LYS A 15 5.79 3.16 -17.42
C LYS A 15 6.22 4.27 -16.47
N VAL A 16 6.22 4.00 -15.15
CA VAL A 16 6.53 4.99 -14.10
C VAL A 16 7.79 4.58 -13.33
N ILE A 17 8.01 3.28 -13.13
CA ILE A 17 9.17 2.72 -12.43
C ILE A 17 10.18 2.21 -13.45
N VAL A 18 11.19 3.04 -13.76
CA VAL A 18 12.21 2.73 -14.76
C VAL A 18 13.36 1.94 -14.15
N GLY A 19 13.87 0.93 -14.88
CA GLY A 19 15.09 0.20 -14.52
C GLY A 19 14.98 -0.76 -13.34
N LYS A 20 13.76 -1.07 -12.87
CA LYS A 20 13.51 -1.98 -11.74
C LYS A 20 12.54 -3.14 -12.07
N SER A 21 12.57 -3.65 -13.29
CA SER A 21 11.64 -4.70 -13.78
C SER A 21 11.50 -5.89 -12.83
N ARG A 22 12.61 -6.45 -12.35
CA ARG A 22 12.58 -7.58 -11.40
C ARG A 22 11.85 -7.25 -10.09
N ALA A 23 12.05 -6.05 -9.54
CA ALA A 23 11.39 -5.64 -8.31
C ALA A 23 9.87 -5.44 -8.54
N VAL A 24 9.49 -4.91 -9.70
CA VAL A 24 8.08 -4.78 -10.11
C VAL A 24 7.43 -6.16 -10.22
N GLU A 25 8.06 -7.11 -10.93
CA GLU A 25 7.56 -8.47 -11.07
C GLU A 25 7.36 -9.17 -9.71
N LEU A 26 8.37 -9.11 -8.83
CA LEU A 26 8.28 -9.72 -7.50
C LEU A 26 7.18 -9.09 -6.63
N ALA A 27 7.01 -7.77 -6.69
CA ALA A 27 5.96 -7.08 -5.96
C ALA A 27 4.56 -7.45 -6.48
N VAL A 28 4.40 -7.61 -7.80
CA VAL A 28 3.14 -8.09 -8.40
C VAL A 28 2.88 -9.55 -8.03
N ILE A 29 3.90 -10.41 -8.01
CA ILE A 29 3.77 -11.80 -7.53
C ILE A 29 3.30 -11.82 -6.08
N ALA A 30 3.93 -11.04 -5.20
CA ALA A 30 3.53 -10.94 -3.80
C ALA A 30 2.06 -10.52 -3.66
N LEU A 31 1.62 -9.51 -4.41
CA LEU A 31 0.21 -9.08 -4.43
C LEU A 31 -0.73 -10.22 -4.86
N MET A 32 -0.42 -10.91 -5.97
CA MET A 32 -1.24 -11.99 -6.52
C MET A 32 -1.34 -13.19 -5.57
N CYS A 33 -0.30 -13.43 -4.77
CA CYS A 33 -0.25 -14.48 -3.76
C CYS A 33 -0.83 -14.06 -2.40
N ARG A 34 -1.36 -12.83 -2.27
CA ARG A 34 -1.78 -12.25 -0.98
C ARG A 34 -0.67 -12.25 0.07
N GLY A 35 0.59 -12.12 -0.37
CA GLY A 35 1.76 -12.03 0.47
C GLY A 35 2.10 -10.59 0.88
N HIS A 36 3.15 -10.46 1.68
CA HIS A 36 3.72 -9.18 2.08
C HIS A 36 5.14 -9.04 1.49
N ALA A 37 5.52 -7.82 1.14
CA ALA A 37 6.85 -7.53 0.61
C ALA A 37 7.56 -6.49 1.49
N LEU A 38 8.79 -6.79 1.88
CA LEU A 38 9.72 -5.83 2.47
C LEU A 38 10.58 -5.24 1.34
N ILE A 39 10.66 -3.90 1.27
CA ILE A 39 11.45 -3.21 0.25
C ILE A 39 12.63 -2.51 0.93
N GLU A 40 13.80 -3.12 0.85
CA GLU A 40 15.06 -2.56 1.31
C GLU A 40 15.72 -1.80 0.17
N ASP A 41 15.79 -0.48 0.31
CA ASP A 41 16.41 0.38 -0.70
C ASP A 41 16.78 1.72 -0.05
N VAL A 42 17.66 2.49 -0.68
CA VAL A 42 18.05 3.82 -0.17
C VAL A 42 16.89 4.82 -0.25
N PRO A 43 16.84 5.88 0.57
CA PRO A 43 15.80 6.89 0.49
C PRO A 43 15.70 7.54 -0.91
N GLY A 44 14.49 7.91 -1.34
CA GLY A 44 14.27 8.66 -2.59
C GLY A 44 14.14 7.84 -3.89
N VAL A 45 14.36 6.53 -3.86
CA VAL A 45 14.40 5.65 -5.06
C VAL A 45 13.04 5.06 -5.50
N GLY A 46 11.95 5.75 -5.19
CA GLY A 46 10.63 5.41 -5.71
C GLY A 46 9.89 4.27 -5.00
N LYS A 47 10.30 3.82 -3.81
CA LYS A 47 9.59 2.77 -3.03
C LYS A 47 8.08 3.05 -2.88
N THR A 48 7.73 4.28 -2.49
CA THR A 48 6.33 4.71 -2.39
C THR A 48 5.63 4.75 -3.74
N MET A 49 6.35 5.10 -4.81
CA MET A 49 5.80 5.11 -6.17
C MET A 49 5.53 3.69 -6.68
N LEU A 50 6.38 2.71 -6.33
CA LEU A 50 6.16 1.31 -6.65
C LEU A 50 4.84 0.81 -6.03
N ALA A 51 4.67 0.97 -4.71
CA ALA A 51 3.44 0.54 -4.04
C ALA A 51 2.18 1.26 -4.57
N ARG A 52 2.27 2.58 -4.80
CA ARG A 52 1.15 3.37 -5.34
C ARG A 52 0.79 3.00 -6.77
N SER A 53 1.78 2.78 -7.64
CA SER A 53 1.55 2.43 -9.05
C SER A 53 0.93 1.04 -9.19
N ILE A 54 1.38 0.08 -8.37
CA ILE A 54 0.76 -1.25 -8.29
C ILE A 54 -0.71 -1.12 -7.88
N ALA A 55 -1.01 -0.42 -6.78
CA ALA A 55 -2.39 -0.25 -6.32
C ALA A 55 -3.27 0.40 -7.40
N ARG A 56 -2.80 1.48 -8.03
CA ARG A 56 -3.53 2.16 -9.11
C ARG A 56 -3.76 1.24 -10.32
N SER A 57 -2.76 0.46 -10.71
CA SER A 57 -2.91 -0.46 -11.85
C SER A 57 -3.80 -1.67 -11.55
N ALA A 58 -3.91 -2.08 -10.29
CA ALA A 58 -4.77 -3.17 -9.85
C ALA A 58 -6.18 -2.71 -9.47
N GLY A 59 -6.46 -1.40 -9.48
CA GLY A 59 -7.75 -0.86 -9.02
C GLY A 59 -7.94 -0.92 -7.51
N CYS A 60 -6.85 -1.01 -6.74
CA CYS A 60 -6.88 -1.04 -5.28
C CYS A 60 -6.76 0.37 -4.68
N GLU A 61 -7.25 0.51 -3.45
CA GLU A 61 -6.92 1.66 -2.62
C GLU A 61 -5.45 1.65 -2.21
N PHE A 62 -4.86 2.84 -2.05
CA PHE A 62 -3.50 3.00 -1.55
C PHE A 62 -3.51 3.83 -0.28
N LYS A 63 -3.06 3.21 0.81
CA LYS A 63 -2.91 3.84 2.12
C LYS A 63 -1.45 3.75 2.53
N ARG A 64 -0.90 4.83 3.11
CA ARG A 64 0.49 4.91 3.54
C ARG A 64 0.55 5.31 5.00
N ILE A 65 1.20 4.48 5.80
CA ILE A 65 1.50 4.78 7.20
C ILE A 65 3.00 5.08 7.30
N GLN A 66 3.33 6.22 7.90
CA GLN A 66 4.69 6.54 8.29
C GLN A 66 4.89 6.01 9.71
N PHE A 67 5.79 5.05 9.88
CA PHE A 67 6.15 4.57 11.21
C PHE A 67 7.01 5.63 11.91
N THR A 68 6.60 6.00 13.11
CA THR A 68 7.30 6.89 14.05
C THR A 68 7.37 6.20 15.41
N PRO A 69 8.30 6.58 16.31
CA PRO A 69 8.40 5.97 17.64
C PRO A 69 7.11 6.10 18.47
N ASP A 70 6.31 7.13 18.21
CA ASP A 70 5.09 7.46 18.95
C ASP A 70 3.83 6.85 18.34
N LEU A 71 3.93 6.13 17.21
CA LEU A 71 2.77 5.54 16.54
C LEU A 71 2.12 4.48 17.43
N LEU A 72 0.84 4.66 17.77
CA LEU A 72 0.09 3.71 18.58
C LEU A 72 -0.61 2.67 17.69
N PRO A 73 -0.85 1.44 18.19
CA PRO A 73 -1.63 0.44 17.46
C PRO A 73 -3.01 0.97 17.02
N THR A 74 -3.65 1.78 17.86
CA THR A 74 -4.96 2.41 17.59
C THR A 74 -4.92 3.40 16.42
N ASP A 75 -3.76 3.99 16.12
CA ASP A 75 -3.62 4.87 14.96
C ASP A 75 -3.72 4.08 13.64
N VAL A 76 -3.50 2.76 13.68
CA VAL A 76 -3.58 1.86 12.52
C VAL A 76 -4.89 1.10 12.49
N THR A 77 -5.32 0.54 13.63
CA THR A 77 -6.53 -0.28 13.70
C THR A 77 -7.82 0.54 13.86
N GLY A 78 -7.71 1.77 14.37
CA GLY A 78 -8.82 2.64 14.70
C GLY A 78 -9.16 2.65 16.19
N VAL A 79 -9.99 3.62 16.60
CA VAL A 79 -10.37 3.87 17.99
C VAL A 79 -11.79 4.41 18.09
N SER A 80 -12.50 4.07 19.17
CA SER A 80 -13.81 4.65 19.49
C SER A 80 -13.65 5.94 20.29
N ILE A 81 -14.18 7.05 19.77
CA ILE A 81 -14.09 8.38 20.38
C ILE A 81 -15.47 8.80 20.85
N TYR A 82 -15.57 9.27 22.09
CA TYR A 82 -16.81 9.84 22.61
C TYR A 82 -17.12 11.19 21.94
N ASN A 83 -18.26 11.29 21.25
CA ASN A 83 -18.75 12.52 20.65
C ASN A 83 -19.69 13.22 21.63
N GLN A 84 -19.23 14.33 22.23
CA GLN A 84 -20.00 15.09 23.21
C GLN A 84 -21.28 15.73 22.66
N ARG A 85 -21.39 15.92 21.33
CA ARG A 85 -22.60 16.50 20.71
C ARG A 85 -23.75 15.50 20.64
N THR A 86 -23.44 14.23 20.40
CA THR A 86 -24.44 13.15 20.30
C THR A 86 -24.61 12.39 21.62
N GLY A 87 -23.57 12.38 22.47
CA GLY A 87 -23.55 11.58 23.70
C GLY A 87 -23.15 10.12 23.47
N ASP A 88 -22.64 9.80 22.28
CA ASP A 88 -22.33 8.42 21.85
C ASP A 88 -20.85 8.23 21.52
N PHE A 89 -20.40 6.97 21.49
CA PHE A 89 -19.08 6.61 20.99
C PHE A 89 -19.11 6.39 19.47
N GLU A 90 -18.26 7.08 18.73
CA GLU A 90 -18.08 6.95 17.28
C GLU A 90 -16.73 6.28 16.97
N PHE A 91 -16.76 5.22 16.16
CA PHE A 91 -15.53 4.58 15.70
C PHE A 91 -14.86 5.41 14.61
N ARG A 92 -13.59 5.75 14.82
CA ARG A 92 -12.71 6.35 13.81
C ARG A 92 -11.70 5.31 13.32
N GLN A 93 -11.82 4.95 12.04
CA GLN A 93 -10.93 3.99 11.40
C GLN A 93 -9.54 4.61 11.17
N GLY A 94 -8.49 3.78 11.32
CA GLY A 94 -7.14 4.13 10.92
C GLY A 94 -6.98 4.31 9.40
N PRO A 95 -5.83 4.86 8.95
CA PRO A 95 -5.57 5.26 7.58
C PRO A 95 -5.78 4.18 6.53
#